data_AF-A0ABD3ZQC5-F1
#
_entry.id   AF-A0ABD3ZQC5-F1
#
_cell.length_a   1.000
_cell.length_b   1.000
_cell.length_c   1.000
_cell.angle_alpha   90.00
_cell.angle_beta   90.00
_cell.angle_gamma   90.00
#
_symmetry.space_group_name_H-M   'P 1'
#
loop_
_entity.id
_entity.type
_entity.pdbx_description
1 polymer ?
#
loop_
_entity_poly.entity_id
_entity_poly.type
_entity_poly.pdbx_seq_one_letter_code
_entity_poly.pdbx_strand_id
1 'polypeptide(L)' 'MFEDEPLKNLAKDGELAVYRHYGFWTAIDTYKNLLEVNKMWNQGQQVWKVW' A
#
# COMPACT_ATOMS: atom_id res chain seq x y z
N MET A 1 -11.26 -15.54 -5.49
CA MET A 1 -10.62 -14.31 -4.95
C MET A 1 -11.03 -13.18 -5.87
N PHE A 2 -11.44 -12.03 -5.34
CA PHE A 2 -12.11 -11.00 -6.14
C PHE A 2 -11.19 -10.35 -7.19
N GLU A 3 -9.93 -10.11 -6.87
CA GLU A 3 -9.00 -9.44 -7.80
C GLU A 3 -8.28 -10.37 -8.79
N ASP A 4 -8.33 -11.70 -8.61
CA ASP A 4 -7.47 -12.64 -9.35
C ASP A 4 -7.79 -12.70 -10.86
N GLU A 5 -9.06 -12.93 -11.20
CA GLU A 5 -9.53 -12.98 -12.60
C GLU A 5 -9.41 -11.62 -13.33
N PRO A 6 -9.91 -10.49 -12.78
CA PRO A 6 -9.89 -9.22 -13.50
C PRO A 6 -8.46 -8.71 -13.73
N LEU A 7 -7.56 -8.83 -12.76
CA LEU A 7 -6.18 -8.36 -12.93
C LEU A 7 -5.42 -9.19 -13.97
N LYS A 8 -5.65 -10.50 -14.02
CA LYS A 8 -5.05 -11.38 -15.03
C LYS A 8 -5.52 -11.03 -16.44
N ASN A 9 -6.80 -10.71 -16.61
CA ASN A 9 -7.34 -10.35 -17.93
C ASN A 9 -6.78 -8.99 -18.39
N LEU A 10 -6.76 -7.97 -17.51
CA LEU A 10 -6.15 -6.67 -17.83
C LEU A 10 -4.66 -6.80 -18.21
N ALA A 11 -3.91 -7.64 -17.52
CA ALA A 11 -2.51 -7.90 -17.85
C ALA A 11 -2.33 -8.60 -19.21
N LYS A 12 -3.21 -9.54 -19.55
CA LYS A 12 -3.19 -10.24 -20.85
C LYS A 12 -3.54 -9.31 -22.01
N ASP A 13 -4.50 -8.43 -21.79
CA ASP A 13 -5.00 -7.51 -22.83
C ASP A 13 -4.10 -6.28 -23.01
N GLY A 14 -3.05 -6.11 -22.17
CA GLY A 14 -2.14 -4.97 -22.23
C GLY A 14 -2.69 -3.71 -21.58
N GLU A 15 -3.82 -3.81 -20.88
CA GLU A 15 -4.56 -2.72 -20.23
C GLU A 15 -4.11 -2.49 -18.77
N LEU A 16 -3.13 -3.26 -18.27
CA LEU A 16 -2.56 -3.09 -16.94
C LEU A 16 -1.19 -2.39 -17.01
N ALA A 17 -1.14 -1.16 -16.50
CA ALA A 17 0.10 -0.42 -16.29
C ALA A 17 0.56 -0.50 -14.83
N VAL A 18 1.88 -0.42 -14.61
CA VAL A 18 2.49 -0.42 -13.27
C VAL A 18 3.18 0.91 -13.01
N TYR A 19 2.87 1.52 -11.87
CA TYR A 19 3.59 2.69 -11.36
C TYR A 19 4.55 2.28 -10.25
N ARG A 20 5.82 2.66 -10.39
CA ARG A 20 6.84 2.39 -9.37
C ARG A 20 6.83 3.50 -8.32
N HIS A 21 6.28 3.21 -7.14
CA HIS A 21 6.33 4.09 -5.99
C HIS A 21 7.69 4.00 -5.29
N TYR A 22 8.36 5.14 -5.10
CA TYR A 22 9.67 5.22 -4.42
C TYR A 22 9.57 5.73 -2.98
N GLY A 23 8.38 6.22 -2.58
CA GLY A 23 8.14 6.72 -1.24
C GLY A 23 7.83 5.62 -0.25
N PHE A 24 7.54 6.03 0.98
CA PHE A 24 7.05 5.12 2.01
C PHE A 24 5.66 4.58 1.67
N TRP A 25 5.46 3.29 1.92
CA TRP A 25 4.17 2.61 1.88
C TRP A 25 4.18 1.45 2.86
N THR A 26 3.09 1.25 3.61
CA THR A 26 2.89 0.10 4.49
C THR A 26 1.41 -0.24 4.56
N ALA A 27 1.10 -1.53 4.66
CA ALA A 27 -0.23 -2.03 5.00
C ALA A 27 -0.39 -2.19 6.53
N ILE A 28 -1.64 -2.28 6.99
CA ILE A 28 -1.98 -2.55 8.39
C ILE A 28 -2.90 -3.77 8.41
N ASP A 29 -2.31 -4.95 8.38
CA ASP A 29 -3.05 -6.22 8.35
C ASP A 29 -3.13 -6.87 9.73
N THR A 30 -2.25 -6.46 10.65
CA THR A 30 -2.15 -7.02 12.00
C THR A 30 -2.11 -5.92 13.06
N TYR A 31 -2.44 -6.29 14.29
CA TYR A 31 -2.32 -5.39 15.44
C TYR A 31 -0.89 -4.86 15.63
N LYS A 32 0.12 -5.67 15.29
CA LYS A 32 1.53 -5.23 15.34
C LYS A 32 1.80 -4.08 14.36
N ASN A 33 1.28 -4.15 13.13
CA ASN A 33 1.43 -3.07 12.15
C ASN A 33 0.78 -1.78 12.65
N LEU A 34 -0.39 -1.89 13.29
CA LEU A 34 -1.07 -0.73 13.87
C LEU A 34 -0.22 -0.06 14.96
N LEU A 35 0.41 -0.85 15.84
CA LEU A 35 1.31 -0.32 16.87
C LEU A 35 2.54 0.37 16.27
N GLU A 36 3.12 -0.19 15.21
CA GLU A 36 4.27 0.40 14.51
C GLU A 36 3.91 1.74 13.85
N VAL A 37 2.80 1.79 13.11
CA VAL A 37 2.30 3.02 12.46
C VAL A 37 1.95 4.09 13.50
N ASN A 38 1.28 3.73 14.60
CA ASN A 38 0.97 4.66 15.69
C ASN A 38 2.23 5.19 16.38
N LYS A 39 3.25 4.34 16.56
CA LYS A 39 4.53 4.78 17.11
C LYS A 39 5.18 5.83 16.21
N MET A 40 5.22 5.59 14.90
CA MET A 40 5.75 6.57 13.93
C MET A 40 4.98 7.90 14.00
N TRP A 41 3.65 7.86 14.11
CA TRP A 41 2.82 9.05 14.28
C TRP A 41 3.14 9.83 15.55
N ASN A 42 3.19 9.14 16.69
CA ASN A 42 3.47 9.78 17.99
C ASN A 42 4.89 10.36 18.07
N GLN A 43 5.82 9.86 17.25
CA GLN A 43 7.19 10.35 17.16
C GLN A 43 7.37 11.48 16.13
N GLY A 44 6.30 11.91 15.43
CA GLY A 44 6.40 12.92 14.39
C GLY A 44 7.00 12.40 13.07
N GLN A 45 7.09 11.09 12.90
CA GLN A 45 7.71 10.41 11.74
C GLN A 45 6.67 9.93 10.71
N GLN A 46 5.47 10.50 10.71
CA GLN A 46 4.39 10.16 9.77
C GLN A 46 4.67 10.64 8.34
N VAL A 47 5.55 9.93 7.63
CA VAL A 47 5.96 10.22 6.24
C VAL A 47 4.84 10.12 5.20
N TRP A 48 3.71 9.49 5.55
CA TRP A 48 2.52 9.44 4.70
C TRP A 48 1.57 10.62 4.92
N LYS A 49 1.77 11.43 5.98
CA LYS A 49 0.93 12.59 6.28
C LYS A 49 1.37 13.77 5.40
N VAL A 50 0.56 14.11 4.40
CA VAL A 50 0.83 15.23 3.48
C VAL A 50 0.16 16.54 3.92
N TRP A 51 -0.80 16.50 4.86
CA TRP A 51 -1.50 17.66 5.44
C TRP A 51 -1.68 17.49 6.94
#